data_AF-A0A5K7XA94-F1
#
_entry.id   AF-A0A5K7XA94-F1
#
_cell.length_a   1.000
_cell.length_b   1.000
_cell.length_c   1.000
_cell.angle_alpha   90.00
_cell.angle_beta   90.00
_cell.angle_gamma   90.00
#
_symmetry.space_group_name_H-M   'P 1'
#
loop_
_entity.id
_entity.type
_entity.pdbx_description
1 polymer ?
#
loop_
_entity_poly.entity_id
_entity_poly.type
_entity_poly.pdbx_seq_one_letter_code
_entity_poly.pdbx_strand_id
1 'polypeptide(L)'
;MSEAIVTDSTTPRWGTIHFPSDDGELPAIKFVPNTRSVKKFRWYPEDELRCGFPEHVEPKFLLIEREGALAAIVPLDDAAAKREPLHLFFHMVWHYGREIFARENPEAWSDYANDSYSIMWFLFRRFHRTKSYSSRRFNTRKDYLNGRGEVILPWNEGDSASSRHDSKLNRELLGPGAARAMQLGVSSKKYAQKLHYGMSAAARRHPWVASDTSAGAELVRDALLARQNSPDLDDVSRSLIEERLIKALVIAAKSKRDIATFDKWLLGSGNTLAKQLSRPLKASEGDAIALVHRYLDEQGICAMKYLSPLVQALMTDVERGLDEAGVPFDRVLFRTLYYPMAYFDNLPLIFLREKLEFFEGTIESLRVRDESAVTEFHTMLWFYSRMVEERRRVDRERSPSRALRRGGAESAASTGTSPRSDIDVERLIEMLVADGTLDCECDSSEWLCLSCQAQSMSFRCKNCHLTCKFGESR
;
A
#
# COMPACT_ATOMS: atom_id res chain seq x y z
N MET A 1 20.89 19.77 -57.36
CA MET A 1 21.75 19.22 -56.29
C MET A 1 21.06 19.55 -54.99
N SER A 2 20.31 18.57 -54.49
CA SER A 2 19.43 18.71 -53.33
C SER A 2 20.22 18.21 -52.13
N GLU A 3 20.45 19.08 -51.15
CA GLU A 3 21.11 18.71 -49.90
C GLU A 3 20.22 17.70 -49.16
N ALA A 4 20.69 16.45 -49.12
CA ALA A 4 20.15 15.45 -48.23
C ALA A 4 20.52 15.85 -46.80
N ILE A 5 19.51 16.29 -46.03
CA ILE A 5 19.62 16.39 -44.58
C ILE A 5 19.78 14.96 -44.07
N VAL A 6 21.02 14.57 -43.79
CA VAL A 6 21.33 13.38 -43.01
C VAL A 6 20.90 13.70 -41.58
N THR A 7 19.68 13.32 -41.22
CA THR A 7 19.28 13.24 -39.81
C THR A 7 20.04 12.07 -39.22
N ASP A 8 21.12 12.39 -38.51
CA ASP A 8 21.87 11.44 -37.70
C ASP A 8 20.92 10.84 -36.64
N SER A 9 20.42 9.64 -36.89
CA SER A 9 19.35 8.98 -36.13
C SER A 9 19.90 8.07 -35.03
N THR A 10 21.05 8.40 -34.45
CA THR A 10 21.78 7.51 -33.53
C THR A 10 21.70 7.91 -32.06
N THR A 11 21.14 9.07 -31.72
CA THR A 11 20.79 9.37 -30.33
C THR A 11 19.53 8.58 -29.93
N PRO A 12 19.59 7.75 -28.88
CA PRO A 12 18.40 7.15 -28.28
C PRO A 12 17.40 8.26 -28.00
N ARG A 13 16.16 8.17 -28.49
CA ARG A 13 15.15 9.15 -28.05
C ARG A 13 14.69 8.70 -26.67
N TRP A 14 14.45 9.65 -25.78
CA TRP A 14 13.94 9.38 -24.44
C TRP A 14 12.47 9.79 -24.40
N GLY A 15 11.79 9.47 -23.29
CA GLY A 15 10.43 9.94 -23.15
C GLY A 15 10.32 11.47 -23.23
N THR A 16 9.37 11.95 -24.02
CA THR A 16 9.16 13.39 -24.25
C THR A 16 8.32 14.00 -23.13
N ILE A 17 8.76 15.14 -22.61
CA ILE A 17 8.03 15.92 -21.61
C ILE A 17 7.18 17.00 -22.29
N HIS A 18 5.88 16.99 -21.98
CA HIS A 18 4.94 18.02 -22.41
C HIS A 18 4.39 18.77 -21.18
N PHE A 19 4.50 20.10 -21.22
CA PHE A 19 3.86 20.98 -20.26
C PHE A 19 2.48 21.38 -20.80
N PRO A 20 1.37 20.98 -20.15
CA PRO A 20 0.04 21.43 -20.56
C PRO A 20 -0.09 22.95 -20.35
N SER A 21 -0.83 23.62 -21.24
CA SER A 21 -1.08 25.06 -21.20
C SER A 21 -2.09 25.49 -20.12
N ASP A 22 -2.87 24.55 -19.59
CA ASP A 22 -3.92 24.81 -18.60
C ASP A 22 -3.52 24.30 -17.20
N ASP A 23 -3.27 25.25 -16.30
CA ASP A 23 -3.11 25.04 -14.86
C ASP A 23 -4.47 24.76 -14.20
N GLY A 24 -5.12 23.65 -14.57
CA GLY A 24 -6.29 23.16 -13.83
C GLY A 24 -5.94 22.96 -12.35
N GLU A 25 -6.91 23.05 -11.44
CA GLU A 25 -6.67 22.95 -9.99
C GLU A 25 -5.73 21.77 -9.65
N LEU A 26 -4.70 22.09 -8.88
CA LEU A 26 -3.67 21.14 -8.47
C LEU A 26 -4.16 20.39 -7.23
N PRO A 27 -4.06 19.05 -7.18
CA PRO A 27 -4.38 18.32 -5.96
C PRO A 27 -3.46 18.81 -4.83
N ALA A 28 -4.02 19.01 -3.64
CA ALA A 28 -3.26 19.48 -2.48
C ALA A 28 -2.16 18.46 -2.11
N ILE A 29 -0.92 18.73 -2.50
CA ILE A 29 0.22 17.89 -2.14
C ILE A 29 0.67 18.24 -0.73
N LYS A 30 0.34 17.37 0.23
CA LYS A 30 0.64 17.60 1.66
C LYS A 30 2.09 17.29 2.04
N PHE A 31 2.84 16.65 1.16
CA PHE A 31 4.14 16.04 1.47
C PHE A 31 5.34 17.00 1.39
N VAL A 32 5.23 18.14 0.69
CA VAL A 32 6.36 19.08 0.54
C VAL A 32 6.03 20.40 1.26
N PRO A 33 6.70 20.75 2.38
CA PRO A 33 6.58 22.09 2.94
C PRO A 33 7.14 23.14 1.99
N ASN A 34 6.57 24.35 2.08
CA ASN A 34 7.07 25.54 1.40
C ASN A 34 7.10 25.46 -0.14
N THR A 35 6.23 24.65 -0.72
CA THR A 35 5.97 24.62 -2.16
C THR A 35 5.50 25.99 -2.65
N ARG A 36 6.21 26.58 -3.61
CA ARG A 36 5.83 27.88 -4.20
C ARG A 36 5.00 27.71 -5.48
N SER A 37 5.32 26.67 -6.25
CA SER A 37 4.74 26.41 -7.57
C SER A 37 4.67 24.89 -7.77
N VAL A 38 3.60 24.45 -8.40
CA VAL A 38 3.46 23.06 -8.85
C VAL A 38 3.17 23.10 -10.33
N LYS A 39 4.04 22.51 -11.14
CA LYS A 39 3.83 22.38 -12.58
C LYS A 39 3.38 20.95 -12.88
N LYS A 40 2.34 20.82 -13.71
CA LYS A 40 1.98 19.52 -14.27
C LYS A 40 2.88 19.27 -15.46
N PHE A 41 3.33 18.04 -15.64
CA PHE A 41 3.85 17.60 -16.92
C PHE A 41 3.34 16.22 -17.24
N ARG A 42 3.33 15.95 -18.53
CA ARG A 42 3.04 14.65 -19.11
C ARG A 42 4.35 14.11 -19.64
N TRP A 43 4.72 12.93 -19.20
CA TRP A 43 5.83 12.20 -19.79
C TRP A 43 5.23 11.21 -20.77
N TYR A 44 5.73 11.12 -21.99
CA TYR A 44 5.31 10.04 -22.88
C TYR A 44 6.52 9.20 -23.22
N PRO A 45 6.44 7.86 -23.17
CA PRO A 45 7.48 7.05 -23.78
C PRO A 45 7.56 7.34 -25.28
N GLU A 46 8.69 7.01 -25.89
CA GLU A 46 8.88 7.10 -27.34
C GLU A 46 7.71 6.47 -28.13
N ASP A 47 7.44 6.99 -29.32
CA ASP A 47 6.29 6.61 -30.15
C ASP A 47 6.20 5.10 -30.44
N GLU A 48 7.32 4.38 -30.51
CA GLU A 48 7.34 2.93 -30.76
C GLU A 48 6.75 2.11 -29.62
N LEU A 49 6.85 2.61 -28.38
CA LEU A 49 6.23 1.95 -27.23
C LEU A 49 4.71 2.20 -27.21
N ARG A 50 4.22 3.30 -27.82
CA ARG A 50 2.83 3.78 -27.67
C ARG A 50 1.74 2.79 -28.11
N CYS A 51 2.01 1.94 -29.08
CA CYS A 51 1.01 1.09 -29.75
C CYS A 51 0.43 -0.05 -28.89
N GLY A 52 1.01 -0.33 -27.72
CA GLY A 52 0.56 -1.42 -26.83
C GLY A 52 -0.20 -0.98 -25.58
N PHE A 53 -0.50 0.31 -25.42
CA PHE A 53 -0.90 0.84 -24.11
C PHE A 53 -2.39 1.13 -23.94
N PRO A 54 -2.92 1.00 -22.70
CA PRO A 54 -4.27 1.44 -22.42
C PRO A 54 -4.37 2.96 -22.53
N GLU A 55 -5.25 3.47 -23.40
CA GLU A 55 -5.50 4.91 -23.63
C GLU A 55 -5.85 5.70 -22.36
N HIS A 56 -6.26 5.01 -21.29
CA HIS A 56 -6.68 5.60 -20.02
C HIS A 56 -5.54 5.78 -19.00
N VAL A 57 -4.33 5.28 -19.25
CA VAL A 57 -3.18 5.47 -18.36
C VAL A 57 -2.36 6.63 -18.92
N GLU A 58 -2.74 7.87 -18.57
CA GLU A 58 -1.91 9.04 -18.87
C GLU A 58 -0.90 9.25 -17.73
N PRO A 59 0.40 9.01 -17.95
CA PRO A 59 1.46 9.27 -16.96
C PRO A 59 1.63 10.78 -16.73
N LYS A 60 0.84 11.29 -15.80
CA LYS A 60 0.93 12.67 -15.31
C LYS A 60 1.84 12.70 -14.10
N PHE A 61 2.65 13.74 -14.01
CA PHE A 61 3.52 13.99 -12.88
C PHE A 61 3.40 15.44 -12.42
N LEU A 62 3.53 15.65 -11.11
CA LEU A 62 3.64 16.95 -10.47
C LEU A 62 5.11 17.23 -10.24
N LEU A 63 5.60 18.32 -10.83
CA LEU A 63 6.85 18.95 -10.44
C LEU A 63 6.55 19.91 -9.32
N ILE A 64 7.18 19.67 -8.18
CA ILE A 64 7.03 20.49 -6.98
C ILE A 64 8.27 21.36 -6.87
N GLU A 65 8.14 22.68 -6.94
CA GLU A 65 9.27 23.60 -6.79
C GLU A 65 9.35 24.16 -5.36
N ARG A 66 10.56 24.20 -4.81
CA ARG A 66 10.93 24.84 -3.53
C ARG A 66 12.13 25.76 -3.78
N GLU A 67 11.98 27.03 -3.40
CA GLU A 67 13.08 28.02 -3.44
C GLU A 67 13.75 28.19 -4.83
N GLY A 68 13.03 27.94 -5.92
CA GLY A 68 13.53 28.09 -7.28
C GLY A 68 14.17 26.83 -7.89
N ALA A 69 14.16 25.70 -7.16
CA ALA A 69 14.56 24.39 -7.66
C ALA A 69 13.44 23.37 -7.47
N LEU A 70 13.39 22.34 -8.31
CA LEU A 70 12.44 21.24 -8.14
C LEU A 70 12.79 20.40 -6.91
N ALA A 71 11.86 20.31 -5.98
CA ALA A 71 11.94 19.52 -4.76
C ALA A 71 11.42 18.09 -4.94
N ALA A 72 10.45 17.84 -5.82
CA ALA A 72 9.93 16.49 -5.99
C ALA A 72 9.19 16.30 -7.30
N ILE A 73 9.22 15.06 -7.77
CA ILE A 73 8.40 14.57 -8.88
C ILE A 73 7.42 13.59 -8.27
N VAL A 74 6.13 13.84 -8.40
CA VAL A 74 5.09 12.98 -7.81
C VAL A 74 4.13 12.55 -8.90
N PRO A 75 3.92 11.24 -9.12
CA PRO A 75 2.88 10.75 -10.01
C PRO A 75 1.54 11.36 -9.62
N LEU A 76 0.84 11.93 -10.60
CA LEU A 76 -0.39 12.70 -10.45
C LEU A 76 -1.55 11.80 -10.84
N ASP A 77 -2.38 11.46 -9.87
CA ASP A 77 -3.60 10.72 -10.13
C ASP A 77 -4.72 11.66 -10.55
N ASP A 78 -5.48 11.25 -11.56
CA ASP A 78 -6.66 11.98 -11.95
C ASP A 78 -7.66 12.04 -10.78
N ALA A 79 -8.29 13.20 -10.55
CA ALA A 79 -9.18 13.41 -9.41
C ALA A 79 -10.43 12.49 -9.42
N ALA A 80 -10.73 11.88 -10.57
CA ALA A 80 -11.72 10.83 -10.72
C ALA A 80 -11.31 9.50 -10.02
N ALA A 81 -10.01 9.24 -9.88
CA ALA A 81 -9.45 8.08 -9.17
C ALA A 81 -9.43 8.32 -7.65
N LYS A 82 -10.62 8.50 -7.05
CA LYS A 82 -10.81 8.75 -5.60
C LYS A 82 -10.28 7.65 -4.66
N ARG A 83 -9.61 6.60 -5.15
CA ARG A 83 -9.32 5.41 -4.32
C ARG A 83 -7.85 5.18 -3.97
N GLU A 84 -6.85 5.22 -4.86
CA GLU A 84 -5.47 4.90 -4.43
C GLU A 84 -4.39 5.57 -5.31
N PRO A 85 -3.79 6.70 -4.88
CA PRO A 85 -2.79 7.46 -5.64
C PRO A 85 -1.48 6.75 -6.07
N LEU A 86 -1.25 5.56 -5.52
CA LEU A 86 -0.07 4.74 -5.83
C LEU A 86 -0.37 3.68 -6.87
N HIS A 87 -1.64 3.33 -7.04
CA HIS A 87 -2.05 2.28 -7.93
C HIS A 87 -1.71 2.65 -9.38
N LEU A 88 -1.98 3.89 -9.80
CA LEU A 88 -1.65 4.36 -11.15
C LEU A 88 -0.13 4.37 -11.40
N PHE A 89 0.66 4.87 -10.44
CA PHE A 89 2.12 4.84 -10.55
C PHE A 89 2.65 3.42 -10.74
N PHE A 90 2.20 2.47 -9.93
CA PHE A 90 2.67 1.11 -10.09
C PHE A 90 2.14 0.46 -11.37
N HIS A 91 0.95 0.83 -11.85
CA HIS A 91 0.49 0.42 -13.19
C HIS A 91 1.40 0.96 -14.29
N MET A 92 1.87 2.20 -14.15
CA MET A 92 2.88 2.75 -15.05
C MET A 92 4.19 1.96 -14.97
N VAL A 93 4.66 1.62 -13.78
CA VAL A 93 5.84 0.75 -13.61
C VAL A 93 5.61 -0.60 -14.29
N TRP A 94 4.41 -1.17 -14.14
CA TRP A 94 4.04 -2.46 -14.72
C TRP A 94 4.04 -2.46 -16.25
N HIS A 95 3.53 -1.38 -16.86
CA HIS A 95 3.43 -1.27 -18.31
C HIS A 95 4.69 -0.65 -18.92
N TYR A 96 5.10 0.54 -18.48
CA TYR A 96 6.21 1.28 -19.07
C TYR A 96 7.57 0.84 -18.52
N GLY A 97 7.70 0.69 -17.21
CA GLY A 97 8.96 0.27 -16.59
C GLY A 97 9.42 -1.08 -17.10
N ARG A 98 8.48 -1.97 -17.39
CA ARG A 98 8.72 -3.25 -18.07
C ARG A 98 9.38 -3.11 -19.43
N GLU A 99 8.74 -2.38 -20.35
CA GLU A 99 9.24 -2.25 -21.72
C GLU A 99 10.58 -1.52 -21.77
N ILE A 100 10.73 -0.47 -20.96
CA ILE A 100 11.99 0.28 -20.85
C ILE A 100 13.10 -0.66 -20.33
N PHE A 101 12.83 -1.42 -19.27
CA PHE A 101 13.80 -2.35 -18.72
C PHE A 101 14.16 -3.45 -19.71
N ALA A 102 13.17 -4.01 -20.43
CA ALA A 102 13.37 -5.03 -21.44
C ALA A 102 14.28 -4.55 -22.58
N ARG A 103 14.08 -3.32 -23.03
CA ARG A 103 14.89 -2.66 -24.06
C ARG A 103 16.32 -2.40 -23.57
N GLU A 104 16.48 -1.86 -22.37
CA GLU A 104 17.79 -1.49 -21.82
C GLU A 104 18.61 -2.70 -21.36
N ASN A 105 17.95 -3.80 -21.00
CA ASN A 105 18.58 -4.99 -20.42
C ASN A 105 18.03 -6.28 -21.06
N PRO A 106 18.21 -6.52 -22.37
CA PRO A 106 17.58 -7.63 -23.08
C PRO A 106 17.98 -9.01 -22.54
N GLU A 107 19.24 -9.17 -22.12
CA GLU A 107 19.72 -10.41 -21.51
C GLU A 107 19.03 -10.67 -20.17
N ALA A 108 19.08 -9.68 -19.25
CA ALA A 108 18.42 -9.78 -17.95
C ALA A 108 16.90 -9.94 -18.06
N TRP A 109 16.28 -9.35 -19.09
CA TRP A 109 14.86 -9.49 -19.33
C TRP A 109 14.46 -10.91 -19.69
N SER A 110 15.26 -11.63 -20.48
CA SER A 110 14.95 -13.02 -20.84
C SER A 110 14.82 -13.94 -19.62
N ASP A 111 15.64 -13.72 -18.59
CA ASP A 111 15.53 -14.41 -17.30
C ASP A 111 14.33 -13.92 -16.46
N TYR A 112 13.93 -12.67 -16.66
CA TYR A 112 12.89 -11.96 -15.90
C TYR A 112 11.47 -12.10 -16.51
N ALA A 113 11.34 -12.45 -17.79
CA ALA A 113 10.12 -12.34 -18.60
C ALA A 113 9.14 -13.53 -18.56
N ASN A 114 9.36 -14.51 -17.68
CA ASN A 114 8.47 -15.69 -17.57
C ASN A 114 7.14 -15.38 -16.85
N ASP A 115 6.26 -16.39 -16.72
CA ASP A 115 5.01 -16.36 -15.92
C ASP A 115 5.18 -15.75 -14.51
N SER A 116 6.41 -15.76 -13.99
CA SER A 116 6.87 -15.14 -12.76
C SER A 116 6.52 -13.64 -12.66
N TYR A 117 6.57 -12.86 -13.75
CA TYR A 117 6.33 -11.43 -13.68
C TYR A 117 4.89 -11.08 -13.25
N SER A 118 3.90 -11.71 -13.89
CA SER A 118 2.48 -11.56 -13.54
C SER A 118 2.20 -11.99 -12.11
N ILE A 119 2.80 -13.11 -11.68
CA ILE A 119 2.69 -13.60 -10.30
C ILE A 119 3.24 -12.57 -9.32
N MET A 120 4.46 -12.07 -9.54
CA MET A 120 5.09 -11.07 -8.68
C MET A 120 4.27 -9.79 -8.62
N TRP A 121 3.71 -9.34 -9.73
CA TRP A 121 2.83 -8.18 -9.74
C TRP A 121 1.56 -8.37 -8.92
N PHE A 122 0.90 -9.53 -9.03
CA PHE A 122 -0.28 -9.81 -8.21
C PHE A 122 0.05 -9.86 -6.71
N LEU A 123 1.20 -10.44 -6.36
CA LEU A 123 1.70 -10.47 -4.98
C LEU A 123 2.01 -9.07 -4.47
N PHE A 124 2.69 -8.25 -5.27
CA PHE A 124 2.95 -6.85 -4.97
C PHE A 124 1.65 -6.06 -4.74
N ARG A 125 0.68 -6.17 -5.65
CA ARG A 125 -0.59 -5.45 -5.55
C ARG A 125 -1.37 -5.86 -4.30
N ARG A 126 -1.34 -7.16 -3.98
CA ARG A 126 -1.92 -7.68 -2.74
C ARG A 126 -1.28 -7.05 -1.52
N PHE A 127 0.04 -7.10 -1.47
CA PHE A 127 0.82 -6.56 -0.37
C PHE A 127 0.64 -5.05 -0.19
N HIS A 128 0.61 -4.31 -1.29
CA HIS A 128 0.41 -2.86 -1.26
C HIS A 128 -0.97 -2.50 -0.69
N ARG A 129 -2.03 -3.18 -1.15
CA ARG A 129 -3.42 -2.93 -0.69
C ARG A 129 -3.70 -3.38 0.73
N THR A 130 -3.08 -4.45 1.23
CA THR A 130 -3.24 -4.80 2.65
C THR A 130 -2.61 -3.75 3.56
N LYS A 131 -1.60 -3.01 3.05
CA LYS A 131 -0.86 -2.02 3.84
C LYS A 131 -1.42 -0.61 3.80
N SER A 132 -2.11 -0.21 2.73
CA SER A 132 -2.75 1.11 2.64
C SER A 132 -3.77 1.37 3.76
N TYR A 133 -4.37 0.31 4.31
CA TYR A 133 -5.26 0.37 5.48
C TYR A 133 -4.54 0.44 6.83
N SER A 134 -3.21 0.22 6.86
CA SER A 134 -2.42 0.06 8.08
C SER A 134 -1.41 1.17 8.33
N SER A 135 -1.17 2.06 7.36
CA SER A 135 -0.20 3.15 7.47
C SER A 135 -0.70 4.23 8.45
N ARG A 136 -0.03 4.32 9.59
CA ARG A 136 -0.21 5.43 10.54
C ARG A 136 0.72 6.57 10.13
N ARG A 137 0.19 7.79 10.11
CA ARG A 137 0.96 9.00 9.72
C ARG A 137 1.63 9.70 10.89
N PHE A 138 1.11 9.50 12.11
CA PHE A 138 1.60 10.15 13.33
C PHE A 138 1.65 11.69 13.21
N ASN A 139 0.55 12.30 12.78
CA ASN A 139 0.49 13.74 12.48
C ASN A 139 -0.08 14.56 13.65
N THR A 140 -0.67 13.88 14.64
CA THR A 140 -1.38 14.53 15.74
C THR A 140 -0.88 14.05 17.08
N ARG A 141 -1.09 14.88 18.11
CA ARG A 141 -0.79 14.52 19.51
C ARG A 141 -1.35 13.14 19.89
N LYS A 142 -2.60 12.86 19.50
CA LYS A 142 -3.30 11.61 19.85
C LYS A 142 -2.60 10.37 19.28
N ASP A 143 -1.84 10.51 18.21
CA ASP A 143 -1.12 9.39 17.61
C ASP A 143 0.06 8.93 18.49
N TYR A 144 0.55 9.80 19.37
CA TYR A 144 1.65 9.54 20.29
C TYR A 144 1.21 9.18 21.70
N LEU A 145 -0.10 9.00 21.96
CA LEU A 145 -0.60 8.69 23.31
C LEU A 145 -1.19 7.29 23.38
N ASN A 146 -0.89 6.49 24.40
CA ASN A 146 -1.48 5.16 24.60
C ASN A 146 -2.93 5.20 25.12
N GLY A 147 -3.44 4.03 25.52
CA GLY A 147 -4.76 3.84 26.10
C GLY A 147 -5.04 4.75 27.30
N ARG A 148 -4.01 5.00 28.10
CA ARG A 148 -3.98 5.72 29.38
C ARG A 148 -3.59 7.19 29.23
N GLY A 149 -3.32 7.65 28.01
CA GLY A 149 -2.87 9.02 27.74
C GLY A 149 -1.36 9.23 27.85
N GLU A 150 -0.58 8.19 28.15
CA GLU A 150 0.88 8.26 28.27
C GLU A 150 1.54 8.34 26.90
N VAL A 151 2.67 9.05 26.81
CA VAL A 151 3.36 9.25 25.53
C VAL A 151 4.12 7.97 25.14
N ILE A 152 3.86 7.47 23.94
CA ILE A 152 4.50 6.28 23.37
C ILE A 152 5.70 6.68 22.51
N LEU A 153 6.87 6.82 23.14
CA LEU A 153 8.13 7.04 22.44
C LEU A 153 9.03 5.81 22.61
N PRO A 154 9.59 5.26 21.52
CA PRO A 154 10.39 4.03 21.53
C PRO A 154 11.59 4.04 22.49
N TRP A 155 12.17 5.20 22.77
CA TRP A 155 13.35 5.36 23.64
C TRP A 155 13.02 5.63 25.12
N ASN A 156 11.74 5.61 25.50
CA ASN A 156 11.28 5.94 26.85
C ASN A 156 10.65 4.74 27.59
N GLU A 157 10.98 3.52 27.18
CA GLU A 157 10.52 2.30 27.86
C GLU A 157 11.05 2.27 29.31
N GLY A 158 10.13 2.39 30.29
CA GLY A 158 10.46 2.33 31.72
C GLY A 158 10.39 3.66 32.48
N ASP A 159 10.24 4.81 31.80
CA ASP A 159 10.20 6.12 32.45
C ASP A 159 8.81 6.40 33.05
N SER A 160 8.73 6.31 34.38
CA SER A 160 7.48 6.42 35.16
C SER A 160 6.69 7.73 34.94
N ALA A 161 5.37 7.60 35.08
CA ALA A 161 4.29 8.49 34.62
C ALA A 161 4.16 9.89 35.29
N SER A 162 5.24 10.53 35.73
CA SER A 162 5.13 11.75 36.56
C SER A 162 5.11 13.09 35.80
N SER A 163 5.47 13.13 34.51
CA SER A 163 5.46 14.38 33.73
C SER A 163 4.15 14.57 32.94
N ARG A 164 3.53 15.76 33.03
CA ARG A 164 2.38 16.15 32.17
C ARG A 164 2.71 15.87 30.70
N HIS A 165 1.85 15.12 30.01
CA HIS A 165 2.09 14.63 28.64
C HIS A 165 2.49 15.72 27.62
N ASP A 166 1.93 16.92 27.74
CA ASP A 166 2.27 18.06 26.89
C ASP A 166 3.68 18.58 27.12
N SER A 167 4.18 18.55 28.36
CA SER A 167 5.55 18.93 28.66
C SER A 167 6.53 17.94 28.04
N LYS A 168 6.23 16.64 28.08
CA LYS A 168 7.08 15.59 27.49
C LYS A 168 7.15 15.67 25.97
N LEU A 169 6.02 15.77 25.26
CA LEU A 169 6.03 15.94 23.80
C LEU A 169 6.72 17.24 23.36
N ASN A 170 6.51 18.34 24.08
CA ASN A 170 7.18 19.60 23.78
C ASN A 170 8.70 19.49 23.95
N ARG A 171 9.15 18.92 25.06
CA ARG A 171 10.58 18.77 25.39
C ARG A 171 11.28 17.79 24.45
N GLU A 172 10.65 16.64 24.17
CA GLU A 172 11.31 15.56 23.44
C GLU A 172 11.17 15.67 21.92
N LEU A 173 10.06 16.22 21.41
CA LEU A 173 9.80 16.28 19.96
C LEU A 173 9.64 17.69 19.43
N LEU A 174 8.74 18.51 19.98
CA LEU A 174 8.34 19.75 19.29
C LEU A 174 9.43 20.84 19.31
N GLY A 175 10.13 21.00 20.44
CA GLY A 175 11.28 21.89 20.57
C GLY A 175 12.46 21.41 19.71
N PRO A 176 12.97 20.19 19.93
CA PRO A 176 14.05 19.61 19.12
C PRO A 176 13.71 19.55 17.63
N GLY A 177 12.47 19.26 17.26
CA GLY A 177 12.02 19.20 15.88
C GLY A 177 11.98 20.56 15.20
N ALA A 178 11.60 21.62 15.91
CA ALA A 178 11.70 22.97 15.38
C ALA A 178 13.16 23.37 15.12
N ALA A 179 14.07 23.04 16.04
CA ALA A 179 15.50 23.29 15.86
C ALA A 179 16.07 22.48 14.68
N ARG A 180 15.69 21.20 14.57
CA ARG A 180 16.13 20.31 13.49
C ARG A 180 15.64 20.75 12.12
N ALA A 181 14.38 21.19 12.02
CA ALA A 181 13.84 21.76 10.80
C ALA A 181 14.67 22.99 10.36
N MET A 182 14.98 23.90 11.28
CA MET A 182 15.82 25.06 10.99
C MET A 182 17.23 24.67 10.52
N GLN A 183 17.86 23.68 11.16
CA GLN A 183 19.17 23.16 10.74
C GLN A 183 19.17 22.63 9.31
N LEU A 184 18.07 22.01 8.88
CA LEU A 184 17.88 21.47 7.53
C LEU A 184 17.30 22.51 6.54
N GLY A 185 17.30 23.80 6.89
CA GLY A 185 16.81 24.87 6.01
C GLY A 185 15.29 24.87 5.82
N VAL A 186 14.53 24.26 6.74
CA VAL A 186 13.07 24.18 6.70
C VAL A 186 12.47 25.19 7.67
N SER A 187 11.75 26.17 7.13
CA SER A 187 11.18 27.29 7.91
C SER A 187 9.86 26.99 8.66
N SER A 188 9.39 25.73 8.66
CA SER A 188 8.01 25.38 9.01
C SER A 188 7.64 25.53 10.50
N LYS A 189 6.40 25.97 10.75
CA LYS A 189 5.75 26.07 12.07
C LYS A 189 4.63 25.03 12.31
N LYS A 190 4.31 24.16 11.33
CA LYS A 190 3.17 23.22 11.44
C LYS A 190 3.45 22.14 12.49
N TYR A 191 2.41 21.79 13.27
CA TYR A 191 2.53 20.85 14.38
C TYR A 191 3.05 19.47 13.97
N ALA A 192 2.49 18.88 12.92
CA ALA A 192 2.89 17.55 12.43
C ALA A 192 4.36 17.52 12.02
N GLN A 193 4.84 18.56 11.32
CA GLN A 193 6.23 18.64 10.90
C GLN A 193 7.18 18.73 12.10
N LYS A 194 6.85 19.55 13.10
CA LYS A 194 7.64 19.58 14.35
C LYS A 194 7.73 18.20 15.01
N LEU A 195 6.68 17.37 14.92
CA LEU A 195 6.75 15.99 15.39
C LEU A 195 7.70 15.14 14.53
N HIS A 196 7.56 15.16 13.21
CA HIS A 196 8.40 14.35 12.30
C HIS A 196 9.89 14.72 12.37
N TYR A 197 10.21 16.02 12.32
CA TYR A 197 11.60 16.49 12.55
C TYR A 197 12.07 16.22 13.98
N GLY A 198 11.15 16.21 14.96
CA GLY A 198 11.45 15.82 16.33
C GLY A 198 11.85 14.34 16.47
N MET A 199 11.17 13.46 15.73
CA MET A 199 11.54 12.04 15.64
C MET A 199 12.92 11.87 14.98
N SER A 200 13.19 12.57 13.88
CA SER A 200 14.52 12.63 13.26
C SER A 200 15.61 13.10 14.24
N ALA A 201 15.34 14.18 15.00
CA ALA A 201 16.27 14.67 16.01
C ALA A 201 16.48 13.66 17.15
N ALA A 202 15.43 12.94 17.57
CA ALA A 202 15.54 11.87 18.56
C ALA A 202 16.34 10.67 18.02
N ALA A 203 16.17 10.33 16.73
CA ALA A 203 16.88 9.23 16.10
C ALA A 203 18.40 9.45 16.09
N ARG A 204 18.84 10.71 15.96
CA ARG A 204 20.26 11.07 16.11
C ARG A 204 20.77 11.01 17.54
N ARG A 205 19.93 11.36 18.53
CA ARG A 205 20.29 11.31 19.95
C ARG A 205 20.34 9.90 20.51
N HIS A 206 19.49 9.03 19.97
CA HIS A 206 19.34 7.64 20.38
C HIS A 206 19.55 6.73 19.17
N PRO A 207 20.77 6.75 18.57
CA PRO A 207 21.03 5.94 17.40
C PRO A 207 20.83 4.47 17.75
N TRP A 208 20.09 3.77 16.91
CA TRP A 208 19.96 2.34 17.04
C TRP A 208 21.30 1.69 16.70
N VAL A 209 21.85 0.95 17.66
CA VAL A 209 23.12 0.23 17.50
C VAL A 209 22.77 -1.19 17.08
N ALA A 210 22.95 -1.50 15.80
CA ALA A 210 22.81 -2.85 15.30
C ALA A 210 23.89 -3.74 15.93
N SER A 211 23.53 -4.93 16.41
CA SER A 211 24.51 -5.95 16.78
C SER A 211 25.07 -6.70 15.56
N ASP A 212 24.43 -6.60 14.39
CA ASP A 212 24.85 -7.22 13.13
C ASP A 212 24.34 -6.44 11.89
N THR A 213 25.06 -6.53 10.77
CA THR A 213 24.76 -5.92 9.46
C THR A 213 23.45 -6.38 8.83
N SER A 214 23.01 -7.61 9.14
CA SER A 214 21.74 -8.20 8.71
C SER A 214 20.51 -7.44 9.23
N ALA A 215 20.67 -6.69 10.31
CA ALA A 215 19.57 -6.12 11.05
C ALA A 215 18.94 -4.87 10.37
N GLY A 216 19.64 -4.23 9.42
CA GLY A 216 19.06 -3.17 8.59
C GLY A 216 17.94 -3.66 7.66
N ALA A 217 18.14 -4.82 7.02
CA ALA A 217 17.10 -5.42 6.17
C ALA A 217 15.88 -5.86 6.99
N GLU A 218 16.09 -6.36 8.21
CA GLU A 218 15.00 -6.70 9.13
C GLU A 218 14.19 -5.47 9.53
N LEU A 219 14.83 -4.34 9.85
CA LEU A 219 14.13 -3.09 10.14
C LEU A 219 13.30 -2.60 8.96
N VAL A 220 13.80 -2.74 7.73
CA VAL A 220 13.04 -2.43 6.51
C VAL A 220 11.81 -3.31 6.42
N ARG A 221 11.98 -4.63 6.62
CA ARG A 221 10.85 -5.57 6.63
C ARG A 221 9.85 -5.22 7.72
N ASP A 222 10.30 -4.92 8.94
CA ASP A 222 9.44 -4.58 10.06
C ASP A 222 8.69 -3.27 9.83
N ALA A 223 9.36 -2.24 9.34
CA ALA A 223 8.72 -0.97 9.02
C ALA A 223 7.73 -1.12 7.88
N LEU A 224 8.05 -1.95 6.88
CA LEU A 224 7.12 -2.28 5.80
C LEU A 224 5.93 -3.05 6.37
N LEU A 225 6.15 -4.24 6.93
CA LEU A 225 5.16 -5.26 7.33
C LEU A 225 4.36 -4.88 8.56
N ALA A 226 4.94 -4.06 9.45
CA ALA A 226 4.49 -3.91 10.83
C ALA A 226 4.23 -5.30 11.43
N ARG A 227 5.28 -6.14 11.44
CA ARG A 227 5.19 -7.57 11.80
C ARG A 227 4.45 -7.75 13.13
N GLN A 228 3.59 -8.75 13.17
CA GLN A 228 3.13 -9.33 14.43
C GLN A 228 4.09 -10.47 14.77
N ASN A 229 4.27 -10.77 16.06
CA ASN A 229 5.03 -11.91 16.55
C ASN A 229 4.37 -13.22 16.07
N SER A 230 4.61 -13.58 14.81
CA SER A 230 4.14 -14.82 14.21
C SER A 230 5.22 -15.89 14.35
N PRO A 231 4.85 -17.15 14.61
CA PRO A 231 5.81 -18.25 14.69
C PRO A 231 6.61 -18.38 13.39
N ASP A 232 7.81 -18.95 13.51
CA ASP A 232 8.65 -19.27 12.35
C ASP A 232 8.00 -20.31 11.47
N LEU A 233 8.11 -20.08 10.16
CA LEU A 233 7.58 -20.95 9.13
C LEU A 233 8.67 -21.92 8.73
N ASP A 234 8.48 -23.20 9.04
CA ASP A 234 9.38 -24.27 8.62
C ASP A 234 9.37 -24.47 7.10
N ASP A 235 10.44 -25.05 6.56
CA ASP A 235 10.62 -25.19 5.11
C ASP A 235 9.54 -26.07 4.45
N VAL A 236 9.02 -27.08 5.16
CA VAL A 236 7.98 -27.96 4.62
C VAL A 236 6.67 -27.19 4.46
N SER A 237 6.26 -26.46 5.49
CA SER A 237 5.10 -25.58 5.45
C SER A 237 5.26 -24.50 4.39
N ARG A 238 6.47 -23.92 4.25
CA ARG A 238 6.80 -22.92 3.22
C ARG A 238 6.56 -23.46 1.82
N SER A 239 7.16 -24.60 1.47
CA SER A 239 7.01 -25.21 0.14
C SER A 239 5.56 -25.58 -0.18
N LEU A 240 4.80 -26.08 0.82
CA LEU A 240 3.38 -26.41 0.64
C LEU A 240 2.52 -25.17 0.34
N ILE A 241 2.76 -24.08 1.05
CA ILE A 241 2.03 -22.81 0.81
C ILE A 241 2.41 -22.26 -0.56
N GLU A 242 3.70 -22.28 -0.91
CA GLU A 242 4.24 -21.80 -2.19
C GLU A 242 3.58 -22.51 -3.39
N GLU A 243 3.62 -23.84 -3.41
CA GLU A 243 3.07 -24.64 -4.50
C GLU A 243 1.59 -24.34 -4.71
N ARG A 244 0.81 -24.25 -3.62
CA ARG A 244 -0.62 -23.94 -3.69
C ARG A 244 -0.89 -22.51 -4.10
N LEU A 245 -0.08 -21.55 -3.66
CA LEU A 245 -0.20 -20.16 -4.05
C LEU A 245 0.02 -20.00 -5.55
N ILE A 246 1.08 -20.60 -6.09
CA ILE A 246 1.38 -20.56 -7.53
C ILE A 246 0.22 -21.19 -8.32
N LYS A 247 -0.24 -22.38 -7.94
CA LYS A 247 -1.40 -23.03 -8.58
C LYS A 247 -2.64 -22.15 -8.55
N ALA A 248 -2.96 -21.56 -7.39
CA ALA A 248 -4.12 -20.68 -7.25
C ALA A 248 -4.01 -19.43 -8.14
N LEU A 249 -2.84 -18.80 -8.18
CA LEU A 249 -2.60 -17.61 -9.02
C LEU A 249 -2.64 -17.93 -10.51
N VAL A 250 -2.03 -19.04 -10.95
CA VAL A 250 -2.06 -19.48 -12.36
C VAL A 250 -3.49 -19.81 -12.80
N ILE A 251 -4.24 -20.55 -11.99
CA ILE A 251 -5.65 -20.86 -12.29
C ILE A 251 -6.48 -19.58 -12.35
N ALA A 252 -6.30 -18.67 -11.39
CA ALA A 252 -7.02 -17.40 -11.37
C ALA A 252 -6.65 -16.52 -12.57
N ALA A 253 -5.36 -16.42 -12.93
CA ALA A 253 -4.91 -15.66 -14.10
C ALA A 253 -5.50 -16.19 -15.41
N LYS A 254 -5.64 -17.52 -15.55
CA LYS A 254 -6.24 -18.16 -16.74
C LYS A 254 -7.78 -18.10 -16.77
N SER A 255 -8.43 -18.14 -15.61
CA SER A 255 -9.90 -18.28 -15.51
C SER A 255 -10.65 -16.97 -15.35
N LYS A 256 -10.00 -15.90 -14.87
CA LYS A 256 -10.64 -14.59 -14.69
C LYS A 256 -10.46 -13.77 -15.96
N ARG A 257 -11.57 -13.51 -16.66
CA ARG A 257 -11.61 -12.80 -17.95
C ARG A 257 -11.23 -11.32 -17.85
N ASP A 258 -11.27 -10.73 -16.65
CA ASP A 258 -10.91 -9.34 -16.42
C ASP A 258 -10.18 -9.14 -15.07
N ILE A 259 -9.38 -8.07 -14.99
CA ILE A 259 -8.55 -7.71 -13.83
C ILE A 259 -9.39 -7.38 -12.60
N ALA A 260 -10.58 -6.78 -12.76
CA ALA A 260 -11.43 -6.39 -11.63
C ALA A 260 -12.01 -7.62 -10.91
N THR A 261 -12.37 -8.66 -11.65
CA THR A 261 -12.83 -9.94 -11.10
C THR A 261 -11.69 -10.69 -10.40
N PHE A 262 -10.47 -10.65 -10.97
CA PHE A 262 -9.28 -11.20 -10.33
C PHE A 262 -8.97 -10.46 -9.02
N ASP A 263 -8.99 -9.13 -9.05
CA ASP A 263 -8.78 -8.28 -7.87
C ASP A 263 -9.80 -8.54 -6.78
N LYS A 264 -11.09 -8.65 -7.14
CA LYS A 264 -12.15 -8.95 -6.18
C LYS A 264 -11.91 -10.29 -5.48
N TRP A 265 -11.40 -11.29 -6.20
CA TRP A 265 -11.03 -12.58 -5.62
C TRP A 265 -9.78 -12.47 -4.73
N LEU A 266 -8.72 -11.83 -5.22
CA LEU A 266 -7.43 -11.75 -4.52
C LEU A 266 -7.42 -10.74 -3.37
N LEU A 267 -8.31 -9.75 -3.36
CA LEU A 267 -8.22 -8.56 -2.49
C LEU A 267 -9.55 -8.16 -1.86
N GLY A 268 -10.67 -8.78 -2.29
CA GLY A 268 -11.98 -8.44 -1.77
C GLY A 268 -12.20 -8.87 -0.32
N SER A 269 -13.21 -8.29 0.32
CA SER A 269 -13.62 -8.61 1.70
C SER A 269 -14.03 -10.07 1.91
N GLY A 270 -14.39 -10.79 0.84
CA GLY A 270 -14.69 -12.23 0.85
C GLY A 270 -13.51 -13.12 0.45
N ASN A 271 -12.29 -12.60 0.41
CA ASN A 271 -11.12 -13.38 0.03
C ASN A 271 -10.86 -14.54 1.03
N THR A 272 -10.88 -15.77 0.52
CA THR A 272 -10.61 -17.01 1.29
C THR A 272 -9.24 -17.62 1.01
N LEU A 273 -8.37 -16.98 0.23
CA LEU A 273 -7.04 -17.46 -0.15
C LEU A 273 -6.22 -17.89 1.07
N ALA A 274 -6.15 -17.06 2.12
CA ALA A 274 -5.39 -17.42 3.32
C ALA A 274 -5.93 -18.70 3.97
N LYS A 275 -7.26 -18.85 4.04
CA LYS A 275 -7.93 -20.05 4.54
C LYS A 275 -7.71 -21.26 3.63
N GLN A 276 -7.66 -21.07 2.31
CA GLN A 276 -7.42 -22.15 1.35
C GLN A 276 -5.99 -22.67 1.42
N LEU A 277 -5.03 -21.75 1.59
CA LEU A 277 -3.61 -22.04 1.74
C LEU A 277 -3.26 -22.62 3.11
N SER A 278 -4.06 -22.36 4.15
CA SER A 278 -3.81 -22.86 5.51
C SER A 278 -4.30 -24.29 5.75
N ARG A 279 -5.26 -24.79 4.97
CA ARG A 279 -5.81 -26.16 5.04
C ARG A 279 -4.79 -27.32 5.07
N PRO A 280 -3.65 -27.30 4.35
CA PRO A 280 -2.70 -28.40 4.36
C PRO A 280 -1.74 -28.34 5.57
N LEU A 281 -1.76 -27.27 6.35
CA LEU A 281 -0.83 -27.08 7.46
C LEU A 281 -1.31 -27.86 8.68
N LYS A 282 -0.38 -28.57 9.33
CA LYS A 282 -0.63 -29.32 10.57
C LYS A 282 -0.54 -28.39 11.79
N ALA A 283 -1.38 -27.36 11.84
CA ALA A 283 -1.45 -26.39 12.94
C ALA A 283 -2.91 -26.05 13.26
N SER A 284 -3.14 -25.37 14.39
CA SER A 284 -4.48 -24.82 14.70
C SER A 284 -4.90 -23.86 13.57
N GLU A 285 -6.21 -23.73 13.29
CA GLU A 285 -6.68 -22.89 12.17
C GLU A 285 -6.14 -21.45 12.26
N GLY A 286 -6.10 -20.88 13.48
CA GLY A 286 -5.57 -19.54 13.74
C GLY A 286 -4.07 -19.43 13.43
N ASP A 287 -3.27 -20.39 13.91
CA ASP A 287 -1.82 -20.39 13.69
C ASP A 287 -1.48 -20.65 12.23
N ALA A 288 -2.18 -21.57 11.58
CA ALA A 288 -2.02 -21.89 10.17
C ALA A 288 -2.32 -20.66 9.28
N ILE A 289 -3.38 -19.90 9.60
CA ILE A 289 -3.70 -18.66 8.89
C ILE A 289 -2.61 -17.60 9.14
N ALA A 290 -2.12 -17.44 10.37
CA ALA A 290 -1.06 -16.50 10.70
C ALA A 290 0.26 -16.80 9.96
N LEU A 291 0.62 -18.10 9.85
CA LEU A 291 1.76 -18.58 9.07
C LEU A 291 1.61 -18.25 7.58
N VAL A 292 0.43 -18.47 7.00
CA VAL A 292 0.15 -18.09 5.60
C VAL A 292 0.24 -16.58 5.40
N HIS A 293 -0.29 -15.77 6.31
CA HIS A 293 -0.17 -14.31 6.22
C HIS A 293 1.29 -13.86 6.26
N ARG A 294 2.10 -14.42 7.16
CA ARG A 294 3.55 -14.19 7.20
C ARG A 294 4.21 -14.54 5.87
N TYR A 295 3.89 -15.71 5.31
CA TYR A 295 4.43 -16.13 4.02
C TYR A 295 4.06 -15.15 2.90
N LEU A 296 2.79 -14.76 2.80
CA LEU A 296 2.31 -13.82 1.79
C LEU A 296 2.95 -12.43 1.93
N ASP A 297 3.24 -12.02 3.15
CA ASP A 297 3.97 -10.79 3.47
C ASP A 297 5.44 -10.86 3.04
N GLU A 298 6.13 -11.98 3.29
CA GLU A 298 7.49 -12.24 2.77
C GLU A 298 7.51 -12.20 1.23
N GLN A 299 6.53 -12.86 0.59
CA GLN A 299 6.38 -12.84 -0.86
C GLN A 299 6.06 -11.45 -1.42
N GLY A 300 5.33 -10.62 -0.66
CA GLY A 300 5.11 -9.24 -1.03
C GLY A 300 6.39 -8.40 -1.05
N ILE A 301 7.32 -8.63 -0.11
CA ILE A 301 8.64 -8.00 -0.13
C ILE A 301 9.47 -8.50 -1.30
N CYS A 302 9.47 -9.81 -1.55
CA CYS A 302 10.13 -10.39 -2.72
C CYS A 302 9.60 -9.76 -4.01
N ALA A 303 8.28 -9.58 -4.13
CA ALA A 303 7.67 -8.92 -5.26
C ALA A 303 8.07 -7.44 -5.39
N MET A 304 8.23 -6.70 -4.29
CA MET A 304 8.76 -5.33 -4.35
C MET A 304 10.20 -5.29 -4.84
N LYS A 305 11.04 -6.20 -4.35
CA LYS A 305 12.44 -6.33 -4.81
C LYS A 305 12.48 -6.70 -6.27
N TYR A 306 11.59 -7.59 -6.69
CA TYR A 306 11.42 -7.96 -8.08
C TYR A 306 11.13 -6.71 -8.90
N LEU A 307 10.07 -5.94 -8.58
CA LEU A 307 9.67 -4.75 -9.34
C LEU A 307 10.62 -3.54 -9.24
N SER A 308 11.55 -3.56 -8.29
CA SER A 308 12.50 -2.46 -8.00
C SER A 308 13.29 -1.98 -9.24
N PRO A 309 13.89 -2.85 -10.07
CA PRO A 309 14.59 -2.43 -11.28
C PRO A 309 13.67 -1.82 -12.33
N LEU A 310 12.38 -2.20 -12.37
CA LEU A 310 11.41 -1.60 -13.30
C LEU A 310 11.05 -0.18 -12.89
N VAL A 311 10.94 0.08 -11.58
CA VAL A 311 10.80 1.44 -11.04
C VAL A 311 12.03 2.25 -11.45
N GLN A 312 13.22 1.72 -11.24
CA GLN A 312 14.46 2.39 -11.60
C GLN A 312 14.53 2.71 -13.10
N ALA A 313 14.23 1.75 -13.98
CA ALA A 313 14.26 1.93 -15.42
C ALA A 313 13.30 3.05 -15.86
N LEU A 314 12.04 3.00 -15.40
CA LEU A 314 11.06 4.05 -15.69
C LEU A 314 11.55 5.43 -15.22
N MET A 315 12.03 5.52 -13.99
CA MET A 315 12.43 6.81 -13.41
C MET A 315 13.76 7.31 -13.97
N THR A 316 14.62 6.43 -14.48
CA THR A 316 15.83 6.82 -15.23
C THR A 316 15.44 7.46 -16.56
N ASP A 317 14.46 6.90 -17.28
CA ASP A 317 13.94 7.49 -18.51
C ASP A 317 13.29 8.86 -18.25
N VAL A 318 12.49 8.98 -17.18
CA VAL A 318 11.93 10.26 -16.72
C VAL A 318 13.03 11.27 -16.37
N GLU A 319 14.09 10.84 -15.68
CA GLU A 319 15.24 11.69 -15.32
C GLU A 319 15.90 12.28 -16.57
N ARG A 320 16.14 11.45 -17.60
CA ARG A 320 16.73 11.88 -18.87
C ARG A 320 15.82 12.84 -19.62
N GLY A 321 14.51 12.55 -19.69
CA GLY A 321 13.55 13.47 -20.33
C GLY A 321 13.51 14.86 -19.67
N LEU A 322 13.70 14.94 -18.35
CA LEU A 322 13.79 16.22 -17.63
C LEU A 322 15.06 16.99 -17.98
N ASP A 323 16.18 16.27 -18.11
CA ASP A 323 17.47 16.84 -18.48
C ASP A 323 17.44 17.44 -19.88
N GLU A 324 16.88 16.71 -20.84
CA GLU A 324 16.75 17.17 -22.23
C GLU A 324 15.82 18.37 -22.36
N ALA A 325 14.74 18.38 -21.57
CA ALA A 325 13.83 19.51 -21.50
C ALA A 325 14.43 20.73 -20.74
N GLY A 326 15.65 20.63 -20.21
CA GLY A 326 16.31 21.70 -19.46
C GLY A 326 15.60 22.06 -18.16
N VAL A 327 14.85 21.11 -17.58
CA VAL A 327 14.09 21.34 -16.35
C VAL A 327 15.05 21.23 -15.16
N PRO A 328 15.28 22.29 -14.38
CA PRO A 328 16.16 22.18 -13.21
C PRO A 328 15.48 21.40 -12.10
N PHE A 329 16.05 20.28 -11.63
CA PHE A 329 15.52 19.50 -10.50
C PHE A 329 16.58 18.95 -9.54
N ASP A 330 16.15 18.63 -8.31
CA ASP A 330 17.00 17.98 -7.32
C ASP A 330 17.18 16.48 -7.64
N ARG A 331 18.24 16.19 -8.40
CA ARG A 331 18.64 14.82 -8.75
C ARG A 331 18.93 13.95 -7.53
N VAL A 332 19.47 14.52 -6.45
CA VAL A 332 19.85 13.75 -5.27
C VAL A 332 18.60 13.24 -4.58
N LEU A 333 17.62 14.12 -4.34
CA LEU A 333 16.34 13.74 -3.76
C LEU A 333 15.55 12.82 -4.70
N PHE A 334 15.56 13.09 -6.01
CA PHE A 334 14.92 12.23 -7.01
C PHE A 334 15.45 10.78 -6.92
N ARG A 335 16.77 10.61 -6.99
CA ARG A 335 17.39 9.28 -6.90
C ARG A 335 17.17 8.65 -5.53
N THR A 336 17.23 9.43 -4.44
CA THR A 336 16.94 8.94 -3.07
C THR A 336 15.54 8.33 -2.97
N LEU A 337 14.55 8.91 -3.67
CA LEU A 337 13.17 8.40 -3.64
C LEU A 337 12.96 7.19 -4.54
N TYR A 338 13.51 7.21 -5.75
CA TYR A 338 13.12 6.30 -6.81
C TYR A 338 14.11 5.18 -7.11
N TYR A 339 15.36 5.31 -6.68
CA TYR A 339 16.39 4.33 -7.00
C TYR A 339 16.56 3.33 -5.84
N PRO A 340 16.95 2.08 -6.14
CA PRO A 340 17.31 1.09 -5.12
C PRO A 340 18.46 1.59 -4.26
N MET A 341 18.37 1.42 -2.94
CA MET A 341 19.43 1.81 -2.02
C MET A 341 19.83 0.65 -1.12
N ALA A 342 21.14 0.43 -0.98
CA ALA A 342 21.69 -0.70 -0.22
C ALA A 342 21.21 -0.70 1.24
N TYR A 343 21.19 0.47 1.88
CA TYR A 343 20.70 0.62 3.26
C TYR A 343 19.17 0.53 3.40
N PHE A 344 18.43 0.44 2.29
CA PHE A 344 16.99 0.18 2.28
C PHE A 344 16.67 -1.16 1.61
N ASP A 345 17.51 -2.18 1.82
CA ASP A 345 17.32 -3.55 1.31
C ASP A 345 17.16 -3.61 -0.23
N ASN A 346 17.86 -2.72 -0.94
CA ASN A 346 17.78 -2.51 -2.40
C ASN A 346 16.36 -2.21 -2.90
N LEU A 347 15.55 -1.56 -2.06
CA LEU A 347 14.26 -1.02 -2.43
C LEU A 347 14.36 0.50 -2.66
N PRO A 348 13.54 1.05 -3.56
CA PRO A 348 13.24 2.47 -3.64
C PRO A 348 12.42 2.96 -2.43
N LEU A 349 12.74 4.15 -1.90
CA LEU A 349 11.94 4.74 -0.80
C LEU A 349 10.51 5.06 -1.20
N ILE A 350 10.20 5.23 -2.48
CA ILE A 350 8.83 5.48 -2.95
C ILE A 350 7.86 4.36 -2.51
N PHE A 351 8.37 3.15 -2.27
CA PHE A 351 7.56 2.08 -1.68
C PHE A 351 7.06 2.36 -0.26
N LEU A 352 7.67 3.32 0.44
CA LEU A 352 7.20 3.86 1.72
C LEU A 352 6.35 5.13 1.57
N ARG A 353 5.86 5.51 0.36
CA ARG A 353 5.18 6.80 0.11
C ARG A 353 4.20 7.23 1.19
N GLU A 354 3.33 6.34 1.64
CA GLU A 354 2.32 6.64 2.66
C GLU A 354 2.89 6.99 4.04
N LYS A 355 4.14 6.61 4.28
CA LYS A 355 4.91 6.81 5.50
C LYS A 355 5.99 7.89 5.34
N LEU A 356 6.28 8.35 4.12
CA LEU A 356 7.37 9.30 3.89
C LEU A 356 7.21 10.58 4.72
N GLU A 357 5.98 11.04 5.02
CA GLU A 357 5.74 12.17 5.92
C GLU A 357 6.45 11.96 7.27
N PHE A 358 6.39 10.75 7.82
CA PHE A 358 7.07 10.40 9.07
C PHE A 358 8.61 10.47 8.95
N PHE A 359 9.14 10.15 7.77
CA PHE A 359 10.58 10.11 7.49
C PHE A 359 11.13 11.44 6.93
N GLU A 360 10.32 12.50 6.87
CA GLU A 360 10.63 13.75 6.17
C GLU A 360 12.02 14.31 6.57
N GLY A 361 12.28 14.45 7.88
CA GLY A 361 13.55 14.99 8.39
C GLY A 361 14.77 14.15 8.01
N THR A 362 14.61 12.83 7.92
CA THR A 362 15.71 11.93 7.55
C THR A 362 15.94 11.88 6.04
N ILE A 363 14.88 12.02 5.24
CA ILE A 363 15.01 12.16 3.78
C ILE A 363 15.81 13.43 3.44
N GLU A 364 15.53 14.54 4.12
CA GLU A 364 16.33 15.77 3.96
C GLU A 364 17.78 15.58 4.42
N SER A 365 18.01 14.76 5.45
CA SER A 365 19.37 14.41 5.92
C SER A 365 20.14 13.56 4.91
N LEU A 366 19.48 12.58 4.28
CA LEU A 366 20.04 11.76 3.21
C LEU A 366 20.37 12.62 1.97
N ARG A 367 19.50 13.57 1.63
CA ARG A 367 19.67 14.51 0.52
C ARG A 367 20.93 15.36 0.66
N VAL A 368 21.22 15.88 1.85
CA VAL A 368 22.44 16.68 2.11
C VAL A 368 23.69 15.80 2.34
N ARG A 369 23.57 14.47 2.19
CA ARG A 369 24.65 13.49 2.36
C ARG A 369 25.33 13.55 3.73
N ASP A 370 24.54 13.75 4.79
CA ASP A 370 25.03 13.67 6.16
C ASP A 370 25.52 12.24 6.46
N GLU A 371 26.74 12.09 6.97
CA GLU A 371 27.38 10.81 7.26
C GLU A 371 26.54 9.94 8.22
N SER A 372 25.75 10.56 9.10
CA SER A 372 24.91 9.87 10.07
C SER A 372 23.48 9.58 9.58
N ALA A 373 23.12 10.02 8.37
CA ALA A 373 21.74 9.94 7.87
C ALA A 373 21.25 8.49 7.70
N VAL A 374 22.13 7.55 7.37
CA VAL A 374 21.77 6.14 7.24
C VAL A 374 21.40 5.53 8.61
N THR A 375 22.20 5.81 9.64
CA THR A 375 21.91 5.39 11.02
C THR A 375 20.63 6.03 11.53
N GLU A 376 20.43 7.33 11.25
CA GLU A 376 19.19 8.04 11.55
C GLU A 376 18.00 7.35 10.87
N PHE A 377 18.15 6.95 9.61
CA PHE A 377 17.10 6.29 8.83
C PHE A 377 16.72 4.93 9.39
N HIS A 378 17.69 4.08 9.72
CA HIS A 378 17.42 2.79 10.37
C HIS A 378 16.75 2.98 11.74
N THR A 379 17.22 3.94 12.52
CA THR A 379 16.62 4.27 13.81
C THR A 379 15.18 4.75 13.65
N MET A 380 14.88 5.53 12.61
CA MET A 380 13.53 5.96 12.28
C MET A 380 12.62 4.80 11.84
N LEU A 381 13.14 3.83 11.08
CA LEU A 381 12.39 2.62 10.72
C LEU A 381 12.02 1.83 11.99
N TRP A 382 12.97 1.70 12.91
CA TRP A 382 12.74 1.09 14.23
C TRP A 382 11.72 1.87 15.06
N PHE A 383 11.83 3.20 15.12
CA PHE A 383 10.85 4.03 15.83
C PHE A 383 9.44 3.85 15.28
N TYR A 384 9.30 3.85 13.96
CA TYR A 384 8.03 3.66 13.29
C TYR A 384 7.41 2.30 13.64
N SER A 385 8.18 1.21 13.54
CA SER A 385 7.67 -0.13 13.81
C SER A 385 7.17 -0.27 15.25
N ARG A 386 7.95 0.18 16.24
CA ARG A 386 7.58 0.16 17.67
C ARG A 386 6.32 0.99 17.96
N MET A 387 6.24 2.19 17.40
CA MET A 387 5.07 3.04 17.61
C MET A 387 3.80 2.43 16.98
N VAL A 388 3.90 1.84 15.80
CA VAL A 388 2.75 1.17 15.16
C VAL A 388 2.30 -0.03 15.98
N GLU A 389 3.23 -0.85 16.47
CA GLU A 389 2.94 -2.01 17.32
C GLU A 389 2.18 -1.58 18.59
N GLU A 390 2.68 -0.55 19.27
CA GLU A 390 2.09 -0.05 20.51
C GLU A 390 0.69 0.54 20.28
N ARG A 391 0.48 1.27 19.17
CA ARG A 391 -0.86 1.76 18.81
C ARG A 391 -1.83 0.62 18.51
N ARG A 392 -1.38 -0.42 17.81
CA ARG A 392 -2.19 -1.61 17.55
C ARG A 392 -2.53 -2.35 18.84
N ARG A 393 -1.61 -2.43 19.81
CA ARG A 393 -1.88 -3.00 21.14
C ARG A 393 -2.98 -2.21 21.85
N VAL A 394 -2.86 -0.89 21.88
CA VAL A 394 -3.87 0.00 22.48
C VAL A 394 -5.23 -0.11 21.78
N ASP A 395 -5.27 -0.19 20.45
CA ASP A 395 -6.52 -0.35 19.71
C ASP A 395 -7.17 -1.72 19.94
N ARG A 396 -6.35 -2.77 20.11
CA ARG A 396 -6.82 -4.10 20.54
C ARG A 396 -7.39 -4.06 21.94
N GLU A 397 -6.74 -3.40 22.90
CA GLU A 397 -7.24 -3.24 24.28
C GLU A 397 -8.52 -2.40 24.36
N ARG A 398 -8.70 -1.44 23.46
CA ARG A 398 -9.92 -0.61 23.36
C ARG A 398 -11.07 -1.29 22.61
N SER A 399 -10.78 -2.30 21.79
CA SER A 399 -11.78 -3.04 21.02
C SER A 399 -12.71 -3.99 21.81
N PRO A 400 -12.31 -4.69 22.90
CA PRO A 400 -13.25 -5.49 23.68
C PRO A 400 -14.41 -4.64 24.23
N SER A 401 -14.17 -3.36 24.52
CA SER A 401 -15.21 -2.41 24.95
C SER A 401 -16.18 -1.99 23.83
N ARG A 402 -15.84 -2.14 22.55
CA ARG A 402 -16.75 -1.87 21.41
C ARG A 402 -17.59 -3.07 21.02
N ALA A 403 -17.08 -4.29 21.18
CA ALA A 403 -17.87 -5.51 21.04
C ALA A 403 -18.96 -5.58 22.14
N LEU A 404 -18.61 -5.24 23.38
CA LEU A 404 -19.57 -5.15 24.49
C LEU A 404 -20.52 -3.93 24.39
N ARG A 405 -20.08 -2.78 23.87
CA ARG A 405 -20.97 -1.61 23.68
C ARG A 405 -21.88 -1.68 22.46
N ARG A 406 -21.55 -2.47 21.43
CA ARG A 406 -22.54 -2.85 20.40
C ARG A 406 -23.53 -3.90 20.89
N GLY A 407 -23.18 -4.71 21.89
CA GLY A 407 -24.13 -5.57 22.60
C GLY A 407 -24.90 -4.91 23.74
N GLY A 408 -24.58 -3.66 24.10
CA GLY A 408 -25.12 -2.98 25.30
C GLY A 408 -26.01 -1.76 25.00
N ALA A 409 -26.19 -1.39 23.73
CA ALA A 409 -27.08 -0.29 23.33
C ALA A 409 -28.44 -0.78 22.78
N GLU A 410 -28.72 -2.08 22.82
CA GLU A 410 -30.03 -2.66 22.47
C GLU A 410 -30.82 -3.17 23.68
N SER A 411 -30.35 -2.97 24.91
CA SER A 411 -31.02 -3.45 26.13
C SER A 411 -31.73 -2.36 26.97
N ALA A 412 -31.81 -1.12 26.47
CA ALA A 412 -32.53 -0.04 27.16
C ALA A 412 -33.18 0.95 26.20
N ALA A 413 -33.96 0.44 25.25
CA ALA A 413 -35.00 1.21 24.55
C ALA A 413 -36.13 0.26 24.12
N SER A 414 -36.65 -0.51 25.08
CA SER A 414 -37.88 -1.27 24.93
C SER A 414 -39.08 -0.34 25.05
N THR A 415 -39.35 0.45 24.02
CA THR A 415 -40.70 0.91 23.70
C THR A 415 -40.77 1.30 22.22
N GLY A 416 -41.29 0.36 21.42
CA GLY A 416 -42.02 0.63 20.19
C GLY A 416 -41.21 0.94 18.94
N THR A 417 -40.80 -0.08 18.17
CA THR A 417 -41.22 -0.32 16.77
C THR A 417 -40.43 -1.48 16.11
N SER A 418 -41.18 -2.54 15.80
CA SER A 418 -41.00 -3.72 14.91
C SER A 418 -39.62 -4.37 14.59
N PRO A 419 -39.52 -5.72 14.66
CA PRO A 419 -38.31 -6.50 14.41
C PRO A 419 -38.09 -6.85 12.92
N ARG A 420 -36.81 -6.89 12.50
CA ARG A 420 -36.38 -7.68 11.33
C ARG A 420 -36.17 -9.12 11.81
N SER A 421 -37.07 -10.01 11.41
CA SER A 421 -36.95 -11.45 11.60
C SER A 421 -35.78 -12.00 10.79
N ASP A 422 -34.84 -12.69 11.43
CA ASP A 422 -34.06 -13.72 10.77
C ASP A 422 -35.05 -14.77 10.26
N ILE A 423 -35.26 -14.79 8.95
CA ILE A 423 -36.12 -15.79 8.31
C ILE A 423 -35.33 -17.10 8.30
N ASP A 424 -35.84 -18.08 9.03
CA ASP A 424 -35.40 -19.46 8.96
C ASP A 424 -35.70 -19.99 7.55
N VAL A 425 -34.68 -19.97 6.70
CA VAL A 425 -34.79 -20.29 5.26
C VAL A 425 -35.20 -21.74 5.06
N GLU A 426 -34.79 -22.66 5.94
CA GLU A 426 -35.19 -24.07 5.86
C GLU A 426 -36.69 -24.21 6.11
N ARG A 427 -37.19 -23.57 7.17
CA ARG A 427 -38.62 -23.55 7.46
C ARG A 427 -39.45 -22.85 6.38
N LEU A 428 -38.91 -21.79 5.76
CA LEU A 428 -39.58 -21.11 4.65
C LEU A 428 -39.67 -22.02 3.41
N ILE A 429 -38.62 -22.77 3.09
CA ILE A 429 -38.62 -23.74 1.97
C ILE A 429 -39.66 -24.84 2.25
N GLU A 430 -39.69 -25.40 3.46
CA GLU A 430 -40.70 -26.40 3.84
C GLU A 430 -42.13 -25.86 3.67
N MET A 431 -42.38 -24.61 4.09
CA MET A 431 -43.68 -23.97 3.92
C MET A 431 -44.05 -23.76 2.44
N LEU A 432 -43.11 -23.32 1.60
CA LEU A 432 -43.36 -23.08 0.17
C LEU A 432 -43.53 -24.37 -0.65
N VAL A 433 -42.90 -25.48 -0.23
CA VAL A 433 -43.16 -26.80 -0.81
C VAL A 433 -44.55 -27.31 -0.38
N ALA A 434 -44.92 -27.15 0.90
CA ALA A 434 -46.22 -27.60 1.41
C ALA A 434 -47.41 -26.83 0.81
N ASP A 435 -47.23 -25.55 0.50
CA ASP A 435 -48.22 -24.70 -0.21
C ASP A 435 -48.27 -24.97 -1.74
N GLY A 436 -47.35 -25.78 -2.27
CA GLY A 436 -47.25 -26.02 -3.72
C GLY A 436 -46.75 -24.81 -4.51
N THR A 437 -46.23 -23.77 -3.84
CA THR A 437 -45.63 -22.61 -4.51
C THR A 437 -44.32 -22.97 -5.22
N LEU A 438 -43.60 -23.96 -4.70
CA LEU A 438 -42.43 -24.57 -5.34
C LEU A 438 -42.90 -25.79 -6.15
N ASP A 439 -43.11 -25.58 -7.44
CA ASP A 439 -43.84 -26.46 -8.35
C ASP A 439 -42.99 -27.65 -8.84
N CYS A 440 -42.37 -28.40 -7.92
CA CYS A 440 -41.66 -29.64 -8.26
C CYS A 440 -41.85 -30.73 -7.19
N GLU A 441 -41.92 -32.00 -7.61
CA GLU A 441 -42.12 -33.17 -6.74
C GLU A 441 -40.88 -33.57 -5.90
N CYS A 442 -39.84 -32.73 -5.83
CA CYS A 442 -38.63 -33.03 -5.05
C CYS A 442 -38.78 -32.59 -3.58
N ASP A 443 -38.10 -33.31 -2.69
CA ASP A 443 -38.06 -33.00 -1.26
C ASP A 443 -37.56 -31.57 -0.98
N SER A 444 -38.03 -30.97 0.12
CA SER A 444 -37.64 -29.62 0.56
C SER A 444 -36.13 -29.46 0.77
N SER A 445 -35.43 -30.53 1.16
CA SER A 445 -33.97 -30.57 1.33
C SER A 445 -33.17 -30.40 0.02
N GLU A 446 -33.83 -30.62 -1.12
CA GLU A 446 -33.24 -30.45 -2.45
C GLU A 446 -33.28 -29.01 -2.95
N TRP A 447 -33.90 -28.08 -2.21
CA TRP A 447 -33.98 -26.67 -2.59
C TRP A 447 -32.90 -25.79 -1.95
N LEU A 448 -32.42 -24.79 -2.69
CA LEU A 448 -31.44 -23.80 -2.23
C LEU A 448 -31.98 -22.37 -2.39
N CYS A 449 -31.91 -21.52 -1.36
CA CYS A 449 -32.05 -20.06 -1.55
C CYS A 449 -30.80 -19.54 -2.26
N LEU A 450 -30.96 -19.05 -3.48
CA LEU A 450 -29.90 -18.42 -4.26
C LEU A 450 -29.71 -16.94 -3.89
N SER A 451 -30.80 -16.26 -3.53
CA SER A 451 -30.78 -14.89 -3.04
C SER A 451 -31.95 -14.64 -2.11
N CYS A 452 -31.68 -14.13 -0.91
CA CYS A 452 -32.70 -13.75 0.06
C CYS A 452 -32.54 -12.24 0.34
N GLN A 453 -33.09 -11.40 -0.56
CA GLN A 453 -33.09 -9.94 -0.41
C GLN A 453 -34.46 -9.48 0.11
N ALA A 454 -34.51 -8.30 0.75
CA ALA A 454 -35.71 -7.80 1.43
C ALA A 454 -36.96 -7.65 0.54
N GLN A 455 -36.81 -7.66 -0.80
CA GLN A 455 -37.89 -7.49 -1.77
C GLN A 455 -37.98 -8.62 -2.79
N SER A 456 -37.01 -9.55 -2.82
CA SER A 456 -37.07 -10.68 -3.74
C SER A 456 -36.31 -11.88 -3.20
N MET A 457 -36.90 -13.07 -3.39
CA MET A 457 -36.29 -14.34 -3.06
C MET A 457 -36.21 -15.22 -4.30
N SER A 458 -35.10 -15.92 -4.47
CA SER A 458 -34.96 -16.90 -5.54
C SER A 458 -34.50 -18.24 -4.99
N PHE A 459 -35.16 -19.30 -5.44
CA PHE A 459 -34.90 -20.67 -5.03
C PHE A 459 -34.60 -21.53 -6.24
N ARG A 460 -33.74 -22.54 -6.07
CA ARG A 460 -33.45 -23.53 -7.11
C ARG A 460 -33.38 -24.94 -6.55
N CYS A 461 -34.08 -25.87 -7.19
CA CYS A 461 -33.97 -27.29 -6.88
C CYS A 461 -32.64 -27.85 -7.44
N LYS A 462 -31.88 -28.57 -6.60
CA LYS A 462 -30.62 -29.21 -6.98
C LYS A 462 -30.85 -30.32 -8.00
N ASN A 463 -31.94 -31.07 -7.86
CA ASN A 463 -32.21 -32.27 -8.65
C ASN A 463 -32.80 -31.96 -10.04
N CYS A 464 -33.89 -31.19 -10.11
CA CYS A 464 -34.55 -30.89 -11.39
C CYS A 464 -34.18 -29.51 -11.98
N HIS A 465 -33.36 -28.72 -11.27
CA HIS A 465 -32.90 -27.39 -11.67
C HIS A 465 -33.98 -26.31 -11.86
N LEU A 466 -35.24 -26.59 -11.52
CA LEU A 466 -36.32 -25.62 -11.54
C LEU A 466 -35.99 -24.42 -10.64
N THR A 467 -36.24 -23.21 -11.13
CA THR A 467 -35.95 -21.96 -10.41
C THR A 467 -37.22 -21.16 -10.21
N CYS A 468 -37.54 -20.85 -8.96
CA CYS A 468 -38.70 -20.04 -8.60
C CYS A 468 -38.24 -18.70 -8.02
N LYS A 469 -38.89 -17.61 -8.43
CA LYS A 469 -38.63 -16.26 -7.91
C LYS A 469 -39.89 -15.67 -7.31
N PHE A 470 -39.73 -15.02 -6.17
CA PHE A 470 -40.81 -14.37 -5.42
C PHE A 470 -40.48 -12.91 -5.20
N GLY A 471 -41.48 -12.03 -5.26
CA GLY A 471 -41.34 -10.60 -4.95
C GLY A 471 -41.06 -9.67 -6.13
N GLU A 472 -41.02 -10.17 -7.37
CA GLU A 472 -41.10 -9.30 -8.55
C GLU A 472 -42.58 -8.94 -8.76
N SER A 473 -43.00 -7.74 -8.32
CA SER A 473 -44.29 -7.16 -8.71
C SER A 473 -44.34 -7.08 -10.24
N ARG A 474 -45.32 -7.77 -10.85
CA ARG A 474 -45.60 -7.72 -12.30
C ARG A 474 -46.00 -6.32 -12.76
#